data_AF-A0A6N7ZBV7-F1
#
_entry.id   AF-A0A6N7ZBV7-F1
#
_cell.length_a   1.000
_cell.length_b   1.000
_cell.length_c   1.000
_cell.angle_alpha   90.00
_cell.angle_beta   90.00
_cell.angle_gamma   90.00
#
_symmetry.space_group_name_H-M   'P 1'
#
loop_
_entity.id
_entity.type
_entity.pdbx_description
1 polymer ?
#
loop_
_entity_poly.entity_id
_entity_poly.type
_entity_poly.pdbx_seq_one_letter_code
_entity_poly.pdbx_strand_id
1 'polypeptide(L)'
;MSERELSQVDMLWRAANYLSVGQIYLLDNPLLREPLRREHVKPRLLGHWGTSPGLNFVYAHLNRLICAHDLDVMFVTGPGHGGPALLANTWLEGSYPEVAPEAAQDAEGMRVLFRQFSFPGGVPSHVAPEVPGSIHEGG
;
A
#
# COMPACT_ATOMS: atom_id res chain seq x y z
N MET A 1 7.17 -16.85 -17.74
CA MET A 1 7.21 -16.91 -16.27
C MET A 1 6.91 -18.34 -15.86
N SER A 2 7.66 -18.87 -14.90
CA SER A 2 7.33 -20.11 -14.22
C SER A 2 6.04 -19.95 -13.38
N GLU A 3 5.38 -21.06 -13.04
CA GLU A 3 4.21 -21.05 -12.14
C GLU A 3 4.56 -20.44 -10.77
N ARG A 4 5.78 -20.69 -10.28
CA ARG A 4 6.28 -20.12 -9.02
C ARG A 4 6.35 -18.60 -9.08
N GLU A 5 6.92 -18.04 -10.15
CA GLU A 5 6.99 -16.58 -10.31
C GLU A 5 5.60 -15.95 -10.42
N LEU A 6 4.68 -16.59 -11.15
CA LEU A 6 3.29 -16.13 -11.24
C LEU A 6 2.61 -16.12 -9.87
N SER A 7 2.82 -17.18 -9.07
CA SER A 7 2.31 -17.26 -7.71
C SER A 7 2.89 -16.16 -6.80
N GLN A 8 4.17 -15.82 -6.93
CA GLN A 8 4.79 -14.75 -6.16
C GLN A 8 4.23 -13.37 -6.52
N VAL A 9 4.02 -13.11 -7.82
CA VAL A 9 3.39 -11.87 -8.29
C VAL A 9 1.94 -11.77 -7.79
N ASP A 10 1.17 -12.86 -7.86
CA ASP A 10 -0.20 -12.91 -7.34
C ASP A 10 -0.24 -12.64 -5.82
N MET A 11 0.67 -13.25 -5.06
CA MET A 11 0.77 -13.04 -3.61
C MET A 11 1.08 -11.57 -3.28
N LEU A 12 2.04 -10.96 -3.97
CA LEU A 12 2.38 -9.55 -3.78
C LEU A 12 1.19 -8.64 -4.11
N TRP A 13 0.53 -8.90 -5.24
CA TRP A 13 -0.64 -8.13 -5.67
C TRP A 13 -1.78 -8.21 -4.66
N ARG A 14 -2.11 -9.41 -4.17
CA ARG A 14 -3.16 -9.62 -3.16
C ARG A 14 -2.81 -9.02 -1.81
N ALA A 15 -1.56 -9.12 -1.38
CA ALA A 15 -1.09 -8.49 -0.15
C ALA A 15 -1.22 -6.96 -0.24
N ALA A 16 -0.77 -6.35 -1.34
CA ALA A 16 -0.89 -4.91 -1.56
C ALA A 16 -2.37 -4.48 -1.60
N ASN A 17 -3.24 -5.23 -2.28
CA ASN A 17 -4.69 -4.96 -2.29
C ASN A 17 -5.30 -5.00 -0.89
N TYR A 18 -4.93 -6.00 -0.07
CA TYR A 18 -5.40 -6.11 1.30
C TYR A 18 -4.99 -4.89 2.13
N LEU A 19 -3.72 -4.48 2.03
CA LEU A 19 -3.22 -3.30 2.73
C LEU A 19 -3.89 -2.01 2.24
N SER A 20 -4.15 -1.87 0.93
CA SER A 20 -4.88 -0.71 0.39
C SER A 20 -6.30 -0.62 0.94
N VAL A 21 -7.02 -1.76 1.04
CA VAL A 21 -8.33 -1.81 1.69
C VAL A 21 -8.22 -1.48 3.18
N GLY A 22 -7.26 -2.07 3.88
CA GLY A 22 -7.02 -1.80 5.30
C GLY A 22 -6.84 -0.31 5.58
N GLN A 23 -6.04 0.37 4.78
CA GLN A 23 -5.84 1.83 4.84
C GLN A 23 -7.14 2.63 4.67
N ILE A 24 -8.02 2.24 3.75
CA ILE A 24 -9.26 2.98 3.49
C ILE A 24 -10.29 2.75 4.61
N TYR A 25 -10.37 1.53 5.15
CA TYR A 25 -11.49 1.11 5.98
C TYR A 25 -11.19 0.90 7.46
N LEU A 26 -9.97 0.51 7.85
CA LEU A 26 -9.71 0.01 9.21
C LEU A 26 -8.96 1.01 10.09
N LEU A 27 -9.33 1.03 11.38
CA LEU A 27 -8.60 1.68 12.48
C LEU A 27 -7.83 0.67 13.33
N ASP A 28 -8.30 -0.58 13.38
CA ASP A 28 -7.78 -1.63 14.24
C ASP A 28 -8.07 -3.02 13.64
N ASN A 29 -7.59 -4.07 14.31
CA ASN A 29 -7.69 -5.48 13.91
C ASN A 29 -7.20 -5.71 12.47
N PRO A 30 -5.97 -5.25 12.13
CA PRO A 30 -5.49 -5.19 10.75
C PRO A 30 -5.29 -6.56 10.10
N LEU A 31 -5.24 -7.64 10.88
CA LEU A 31 -5.11 -9.03 10.40
C LEU A 31 -6.38 -9.85 10.63
N LEU A 32 -7.48 -9.24 11.08
CA LEU A 32 -8.75 -9.92 11.38
C LEU A 32 -8.59 -11.13 12.32
N ARG A 33 -7.75 -11.00 13.36
CA ARG A 33 -7.50 -12.07 14.35
C ARG A 33 -8.72 -12.36 15.21
N GLU A 34 -9.63 -11.40 15.30
CA GLU A 34 -10.96 -11.54 15.86
C GLU A 34 -12.02 -11.15 14.83
N PRO A 35 -13.30 -11.58 15.00
CA PRO A 35 -14.38 -11.19 14.10
C PRO A 35 -14.45 -9.66 13.92
N LEU A 36 -14.66 -9.21 12.67
CA LEU A 36 -14.73 -7.78 12.36
C LEU A 36 -15.94 -7.14 13.05
N ARG A 37 -15.71 -6.05 13.77
CA ARG A 37 -16.73 -5.25 14.46
C ARG A 37 -16.70 -3.83 13.93
N ARG A 38 -17.81 -3.11 14.11
CA ARG A 38 -17.95 -1.72 13.66
C ARG A 38 -16.89 -0.79 14.24
N GLU A 39 -16.45 -1.03 15.47
CA GLU A 39 -15.39 -0.27 16.15
C GLU A 39 -14.01 -0.38 15.50
N HIS A 40 -13.76 -1.43 14.71
CA HIS A 40 -12.52 -1.56 13.93
C HIS A 40 -12.54 -0.73 12.64
N VAL A 41 -13.70 -0.21 12.23
CA VAL A 41 -13.89 0.50 10.96
C VAL A 41 -13.83 2.01 11.18
N LYS A 42 -13.18 2.73 10.26
CA LYS A 42 -13.10 4.19 10.28
C LYS A 42 -14.51 4.81 10.25
N PRO A 43 -14.81 5.80 11.10
CA PRO A 43 -16.10 6.47 11.10
C PRO A 43 -16.33 7.33 9.84
N ARG A 44 -15.25 7.73 9.17
CA ARG A 44 -15.26 8.42 7.87
C ARG A 44 -14.35 7.66 6.92
N LEU A 45 -14.92 7.18 5.82
CA LEU A 45 -14.18 6.46 4.79
C LEU A 45 -13.66 7.47 3.78
N LEU A 46 -12.33 7.56 3.67
CA LEU A 46 -11.63 8.48 2.76
C LEU A 46 -10.57 7.67 2.00
N GLY A 47 -10.37 8.01 0.73
CA GLY A 47 -9.46 7.30 -0.18
C GLY A 47 -10.17 6.73 -1.40
N HIS A 48 -9.38 6.27 -2.38
CA HIS A 48 -9.89 5.77 -3.65
C HIS A 48 -9.50 4.30 -3.87
N TRP A 49 -10.51 3.45 -4.00
CA TRP A 49 -10.31 2.05 -4.37
C TRP A 49 -10.15 1.85 -5.88
N GLY A 50 -10.90 2.58 -6.71
CA GLY A 50 -11.07 2.25 -8.14
C GLY A 50 -9.79 2.04 -8.95
N THR A 51 -8.75 2.84 -8.71
CA THR A 51 -7.45 2.70 -9.41
C THR A 51 -6.47 1.77 -8.69
N SER A 52 -6.63 1.58 -7.37
CA SER A 52 -5.62 0.95 -6.50
C SER A 52 -5.26 -0.50 -6.90
N PRO A 53 -6.21 -1.40 -7.23
CA PRO A 53 -5.87 -2.75 -7.68
C PRO A 53 -5.08 -2.81 -8.98
N GLY A 54 -5.35 -1.88 -9.90
CA GLY A 54 -4.63 -1.77 -11.16
C GLY A 54 -3.19 -1.29 -10.93
N LEU A 55 -3.02 -0.29 -10.07
CA LEU A 55 -1.69 0.18 -9.66
C LEU A 55 -0.90 -0.92 -8.96
N ASN A 56 -1.49 -1.63 -8.01
CA ASN A 56 -0.86 -2.76 -7.31
C ASN A 56 -0.47 -3.89 -8.28
N PHE A 57 -1.30 -4.17 -9.28
CA PHE A 57 -1.01 -5.17 -10.31
C PHE A 57 0.22 -4.76 -11.13
N VAL A 58 0.24 -3.53 -11.64
CA VAL A 58 1.37 -3.00 -12.41
C VAL A 58 2.63 -2.98 -11.56
N TYR A 59 2.57 -2.50 -10.32
CA TYR A 59 3.70 -2.46 -9.40
C TYR A 59 4.31 -3.85 -9.17
N ALA A 60 3.48 -4.87 -8.91
CA ALA A 60 3.95 -6.24 -8.72
C ALA A 60 4.65 -6.79 -9.97
N HIS A 61 4.14 -6.49 -11.16
CA HIS A 61 4.78 -6.89 -12.41
C HIS A 61 6.06 -6.11 -12.72
N LEU A 62 6.15 -4.83 -12.34
CA LEU A 62 7.37 -4.03 -12.45
C LEU A 62 8.46 -4.58 -11.51
N ASN A 63 8.12 -4.87 -10.25
CA ASN A 63 9.06 -5.50 -9.30
C ASN A 63 9.59 -6.84 -9.83
N ARG A 64 8.73 -7.64 -10.48
CA ARG A 64 9.19 -8.86 -11.15
C ARG A 64 10.21 -8.57 -12.25
N LEU A 65 9.97 -7.54 -13.07
CA LEU A 65 10.88 -7.15 -14.15
C LEU A 65 12.22 -6.66 -13.60
N ILE A 66 12.21 -5.83 -12.54
CA ILE A 66 13.40 -5.35 -11.84
C ILE A 66 14.23 -6.54 -11.35
N CYS A 67 13.63 -7.46 -10.58
CA CYS A 67 14.34 -8.61 -10.02
C CYS A 67 14.82 -9.61 -11.07
N ALA A 68 14.06 -9.84 -12.14
CA ALA A 68 14.41 -10.84 -13.15
C ALA A 68 15.49 -10.37 -14.14
N HIS A 69 15.65 -9.06 -14.30
CA HIS A 69 16.47 -8.48 -15.36
C HIS A 69 17.47 -7.43 -14.85
N ASP A 70 17.53 -7.18 -13.54
CA ASP A 70 18.43 -6.19 -12.92
C ASP A 70 18.25 -4.79 -13.53
N LEU A 71 16.99 -4.32 -13.58
CA LEU A 71 16.61 -3.07 -14.24
C LEU A 71 16.47 -1.92 -13.25
N ASP A 72 17.02 -0.76 -13.62
CA ASP A 72 16.68 0.53 -13.00
C ASP A 72 15.33 1.03 -13.53
N VAL A 73 14.30 1.04 -12.68
CA VAL A 73 12.94 1.43 -13.04
C VAL A 73 12.43 2.50 -12.10
N MET A 74 11.79 3.54 -12.65
CA MET A 74 11.04 4.53 -11.89
C MET A 74 9.56 4.49 -12.28
N PHE A 75 8.68 4.40 -11.28
CA PHE A 75 7.23 4.32 -11.50
C PHE A 75 6.56 5.68 -11.28
N VAL A 76 6.16 6.34 -12.36
CA VAL A 76 5.44 7.62 -12.32
C VAL A 76 3.94 7.36 -12.30
N THR A 77 3.28 7.65 -11.17
CA THR A 77 1.86 7.35 -10.97
C THR A 77 0.98 8.49 -11.47
N GLY A 78 0.40 8.35 -12.67
CA GLY A 78 -0.57 9.31 -13.21
C GLY A 78 -1.84 9.46 -12.35
N PRO A 79 -2.58 8.36 -12.03
CA PRO A 79 -3.77 8.43 -11.15
C PRO A 79 -3.33 8.47 -9.68
N GLY A 80 -2.75 9.59 -9.28
CA GLY A 80 -2.14 9.79 -7.97
C GLY A 80 -3.08 9.72 -6.78
N HIS A 81 -4.39 9.84 -7.01
CA HIS A 81 -5.43 9.57 -6.00
C HIS A 81 -5.43 8.11 -5.51
N GLY A 82 -4.67 7.21 -6.14
CA GLY A 82 -4.35 5.86 -5.70
C GLY A 82 -3.28 5.74 -4.61
N GLY A 83 -3.11 6.75 -3.75
CA GLY A 83 -2.13 6.75 -2.64
C GLY A 83 -2.05 5.45 -1.82
N PRO A 84 -3.17 4.80 -1.44
CA PRO A 84 -3.13 3.53 -0.70
C PRO A 84 -2.36 2.40 -1.39
N ALA A 85 -2.30 2.40 -2.73
CA ALA A 85 -1.54 1.40 -3.48
C ALA A 85 -0.04 1.60 -3.28
N LEU A 86 0.45 2.83 -3.40
CA LEU A 86 1.88 3.11 -3.31
C LEU A 86 2.38 3.02 -1.87
N LEU A 87 1.60 3.46 -0.88
CA LEU A 87 1.89 3.22 0.54
C LEU A 87 1.93 1.72 0.87
N ALA A 88 1.03 0.92 0.30
CA ALA A 88 1.05 -0.52 0.52
C ALA A 88 2.31 -1.18 -0.06
N ASN A 89 2.73 -0.82 -1.27
CA ASN A 89 3.91 -1.41 -1.91
C ASN A 89 5.21 -0.97 -1.21
N THR A 90 5.35 0.32 -0.92
CA THR A 90 6.53 0.85 -0.19
C THR A 90 6.63 0.30 1.23
N TRP A 91 5.50 -0.01 1.88
CA TRP A 91 5.50 -0.74 3.16
C TRP A 91 5.90 -2.20 3.01
N LEU A 92 5.46 -2.90 1.96
CA LEU A 92 5.82 -4.31 1.71
C LEU A 92 7.30 -4.49 1.36
N GLU A 93 7.90 -3.57 0.61
CA GLU A 93 9.32 -3.63 0.25
C GLU A 93 10.26 -3.06 1.33
N GLY A 94 9.71 -2.36 2.33
CA GLY A 94 10.44 -1.88 3.50
C GLY A 94 10.88 -0.41 3.45
N SER A 95 10.80 0.24 2.29
CA SER A 95 11.22 1.64 2.11
C SER A 95 10.38 2.64 2.91
N TYR A 96 9.09 2.34 3.14
CA TYR A 96 8.24 3.20 3.97
C TYR A 96 8.60 3.16 5.47
N PRO A 97 8.77 1.99 6.11
CA PRO A 97 9.29 1.89 7.48
C PRO A 97 10.63 2.61 7.73
N GLU A 98 11.49 2.77 6.72
CA GLU A 98 12.75 3.52 6.87
C GLU A 98 12.54 5.01 7.17
N VAL A 99 11.48 5.60 6.60
CA VAL A 99 11.12 7.02 6.80
C VAL A 99 10.00 7.22 7.84
N ALA A 100 9.23 6.17 8.12
CA ALA A 100 8.15 6.14 9.12
C ALA A 100 8.26 4.90 10.04
N PRO A 101 9.23 4.88 10.98
CA PRO A 101 9.51 3.72 11.82
C PRO A 101 8.33 3.23 12.68
N GLU A 102 7.38 4.10 12.99
CA GLU A 102 6.13 3.78 13.67
C GLU A 102 5.24 2.83 12.87
N ALA A 103 5.41 2.78 11.55
CA ALA A 103 4.74 1.85 10.64
C ALA A 103 5.67 0.67 10.29
N ALA A 104 6.33 0.08 11.31
CA ALA A 104 7.20 -1.09 11.16
C ALA A 104 6.52 -2.27 10.42
N GLN A 105 7.31 -3.19 9.85
CA GLN A 105 6.80 -4.37 9.13
C GLN A 105 6.33 -5.49 10.07
N ASP A 106 5.40 -5.16 10.97
CA ASP A 106 4.75 -6.10 11.88
C ASP A 106 3.24 -5.79 12.00
N ALA A 107 2.54 -6.55 12.85
CA ALA A 107 1.10 -6.38 13.02
C ALA A 107 0.72 -5.01 13.63
N GLU A 108 1.58 -4.42 14.46
CA GLU A 108 1.33 -3.13 15.09
C GLU A 108 1.63 -1.98 14.12
N GLY A 109 2.73 -2.06 13.38
CA GLY A 109 3.03 -1.11 12.32
C GLY A 109 2.02 -1.17 11.16
N MET A 110 1.45 -2.34 10.85
CA MET A 110 0.33 -2.45 9.92
C MET A 110 -0.93 -1.74 10.45
N ARG A 111 -1.20 -1.82 11.75
CA ARG A 111 -2.29 -1.07 12.40
C ARG A 111 -2.07 0.43 12.26
N VAL A 112 -0.83 0.91 12.48
CA VAL A 112 -0.45 2.31 12.30
C VAL A 112 -0.62 2.74 10.85
N LEU A 113 -0.09 1.97 9.89
CA LEU A 113 -0.24 2.19 8.44
C LEU A 113 -1.72 2.37 8.06
N PHE A 114 -2.60 1.51 8.57
CA PHE A 114 -4.02 1.59 8.24
C PHE A 114 -4.65 2.84 8.85
N ARG A 115 -4.42 3.06 10.14
CA ARG A 115 -5.05 4.14 10.89
C ARG A 115 -4.66 5.52 10.36
N GLN A 116 -3.40 5.74 10.02
CA GLN A 116 -2.88 7.06 9.65
C GLN A 116 -3.35 7.54 8.27
N PHE A 117 -3.73 6.65 7.37
CA PHE A 117 -4.15 7.03 6.03
C PHE A 117 -5.40 7.93 6.04
N SER A 118 -5.30 9.13 5.44
CA SER A 118 -6.39 10.12 5.34
C SER A 118 -7.07 10.41 6.69
N PHE A 119 -6.27 10.45 7.77
CA PHE A 119 -6.75 10.69 9.13
C PHE A 119 -6.19 12.01 9.66
N PRO A 120 -6.89 12.71 10.58
CA PRO A 120 -6.34 13.92 11.19
C PRO A 120 -4.96 13.66 11.83
N GLY A 121 -3.95 14.42 11.38
CA GLY A 121 -2.56 14.25 11.82
C GLY A 121 -1.84 13.03 11.22
N GLY A 122 -2.43 12.36 10.23
CA GLY A 122 -1.82 11.26 9.49
C GLY A 122 -1.37 11.69 8.08
N VAL A 123 -1.41 10.75 7.14
CA VAL A 123 -0.85 10.93 5.78
C VAL A 123 -1.92 11.28 4.73
N PRO A 124 -1.56 12.00 3.65
CA PRO A 124 -2.49 12.40 2.59
C PRO A 124 -3.04 11.22 1.78
N SER A 125 -4.09 11.48 0.99
CA SER A 125 -4.77 10.46 0.17
C SER A 125 -4.11 10.17 -1.18
N HIS A 126 -3.22 11.05 -1.63
CA HIS A 126 -2.53 10.97 -2.92
C HIS A 126 -1.12 10.37 -2.75
N VAL A 127 -0.41 10.11 -3.86
CA VAL A 127 1.00 9.70 -3.87
C VAL A 127 1.90 10.91 -3.56
N ALA A 128 1.71 11.48 -2.37
CA ALA A 128 2.36 12.71 -1.93
C ALA A 128 3.90 12.57 -1.84
N PRO A 129 4.63 13.70 -1.71
CA PRO A 129 6.10 13.69 -1.64
C PRO A 129 6.69 12.90 -0.46
N GLU A 130 5.89 12.62 0.58
CA GLU A 130 6.31 11.80 1.72
C GLU A 130 6.36 10.30 1.39
N VAL A 131 5.74 9.87 0.29
CA VAL A 131 5.77 8.46 -0.14
C VAL A 131 7.12 8.19 -0.82
N PRO A 132 7.93 7.24 -0.32
CA PRO A 132 9.20 6.88 -0.96
C PRO A 132 9.03 6.56 -2.44
N GLY A 133 9.93 7.10 -3.26
CA GLY A 133 9.90 6.94 -4.72
C GLY A 133 8.92 7.86 -5.46
N SER A 134 8.10 8.67 -4.76
CA SER A 134 7.24 9.65 -5.41
C SER A 134 8.02 10.89 -5.88
N ILE A 135 7.89 11.19 -7.17
CA ILE A 135 8.31 12.46 -7.77
C ILE A 135 7.14 13.17 -8.48
N HIS A 136 5.93 12.62 -8.40
CA HIS A 136 4.74 13.10 -9.09
C HIS A 136 3.50 12.72 -8.28
N GLU A 137 2.82 13.72 -7.71
CA GLU A 137 1.69 13.49 -6.82
C GLU A 137 0.43 13.00 -7.53
N GLY A 138 0.18 13.45 -8.78
CA GLY A 138 -0.95 13.02 -9.60
C GLY A 138 -2.34 13.38 -9.03
N GLY A 139 -2.45 14.57 -8.43
CA GLY A 139 -3.70 15.14 -7.91
C GLY A 139 -4.64 15.74 -8.95
#